data_AF-A0A9Q5G1M4-F1
#
_entry.id   AF-A0A9Q5G1M4-F1
#
_cell.length_a   1.000
_cell.length_b   1.000
_cell.length_c   1.000
_cell.angle_alpha   90.00
_cell.angle_beta   90.00
_cell.angle_gamma   90.00
#
_symmetry.space_group_name_H-M   'P 1'
#
loop_
_entity.id
_entity.type
_entity.pdbx_description
1 polymer ?
#
loop_
_entity_poly.entity_id
_entity_poly.type
_entity_poly.pdbx_seq_one_letter_code
_entity_poly.pdbx_strand_id
1 'polypeptide(L)'
;MGYKVTYNSREKFFRFSIAKDEATGLEAFLTIDVRLGFVELIWYVNKHGEPYAGSVLALVSRLLILPDYRIPYPDVRSYEELREGLEENISLYLEFFEALKKYQ
;
A
#
# COMPACT_ATOMS: atom_id res chain seq x y z
N MET A 1 -2.26 14.08 -6.38
CA MET A 1 -2.78 12.89 -5.68
C MET A 1 -3.72 13.21 -4.51
N GLY A 2 -3.50 14.25 -3.69
CA GLY A 2 -4.51 14.72 -2.72
C GLY A 2 -4.65 13.92 -1.41
N TYR A 3 -3.84 12.88 -1.21
CA TYR A 3 -3.84 12.08 0.03
C TYR A 3 -3.22 12.81 1.21
N LYS A 4 -3.71 12.50 2.41
CA LYS A 4 -3.05 12.88 3.66
C LYS A 4 -1.79 12.04 3.84
N VAL A 5 -0.64 12.69 3.93
CA VAL A 5 0.67 12.04 4.11
C VAL A 5 1.27 12.43 5.45
N THR A 6 1.79 11.46 6.19
CA THR A 6 2.61 11.68 7.38
C THR A 6 4.01 11.12 7.15
N TYR A 7 5.03 11.82 7.65
CA TYR A 7 6.41 11.37 7.57
C TYR A 7 6.90 10.95 8.96
N ASN A 8 7.40 9.72 9.08
CA ASN A 8 8.06 9.23 10.28
C ASN A 8 9.57 9.43 10.14
N SER A 9 10.14 10.41 10.84
CA SER A 9 11.57 10.73 10.76
C SER A 9 12.49 9.64 11.33
N ARG A 10 11.99 8.83 12.29
CA ARG A 10 12.77 7.75 12.91
C ARG A 10 12.96 6.58 11.94
N GLU A 11 11.90 6.21 11.24
CA GLU A 11 11.91 5.07 10.31
C GLU A 11 12.17 5.50 8.87
N LYS A 12 12.09 6.81 8.59
CA LYS A 12 12.20 7.45 7.26
C LYS A 12 11.11 7.02 6.28
N PHE A 13 9.94 6.68 6.79
CA PHE A 13 8.78 6.28 6.00
C PHE A 13 7.81 7.42 5.74
N PHE A 14 7.22 7.44 4.56
CA PHE A 14 6.02 8.22 4.26
C PHE A 14 4.80 7.32 4.32
N ARG A 15 3.75 7.76 5.01
CA ARG A 15 2.50 7.02 5.15
C ARG A 15 1.36 7.82 4.57
N PHE A 16 0.69 7.23 3.59
CA PHE A 16 -0.48 7.74 2.92
C PHE A 16 -1.71 7.12 3.57
N SER A 17 -2.67 7.93 4.00
CA SER A 17 -4.03 7.47 4.28
C SER A 17 -4.80 7.48 2.96
N ILE A 18 -5.15 6.29 2.47
CA ILE A 18 -5.67 6.12 1.11
C ILE A 18 -7.18 5.86 1.08
N ALA A 19 -7.74 5.23 2.12
CA ALA A 19 -9.18 5.06 2.27
C ALA A 19 -9.60 4.87 3.74
N LYS A 20 -10.85 5.21 4.03
CA LYS A 20 -11.51 4.93 5.31
C LYS A 20 -12.98 4.61 5.06
N ASP A 21 -13.49 3.61 5.77
CA ASP A 21 -14.90 3.24 5.78
C ASP A 21 -15.41 3.22 7.23
N GLU A 22 -16.24 4.20 7.57
CA GLU A 22 -16.74 4.36 8.95
C GLU A 22 -17.71 3.23 9.35
N ALA A 23 -18.42 2.63 8.40
CA ALA A 23 -19.41 1.59 8.67
C ALA A 23 -18.74 0.29 9.15
N THR A 24 -17.65 -0.11 8.50
CA THR A 24 -16.87 -1.31 8.86
C THR A 24 -15.74 -1.01 9.83
N GLY A 25 -15.43 0.27 10.05
CA GLY A 25 -14.28 0.72 10.84
C GLY A 25 -12.93 0.45 10.18
N LEU A 26 -12.92 0.18 8.87
CA LEU A 26 -11.70 -0.12 8.13
C LEU A 26 -10.97 1.17 7.71
N GLU A 27 -9.65 1.14 7.81
CA GLU A 27 -8.75 2.22 7.37
C GLU A 27 -7.58 1.63 6.58
N ALA A 28 -7.39 2.07 5.34
CA ALA A 28 -6.32 1.61 4.48
C ALA A 28 -5.22 2.65 4.32
N PHE A 29 -4.00 2.13 4.26
CA PHE A 29 -2.80 2.94 4.20
C PHE A 29 -1.78 2.34 3.24
N LEU A 30 -0.99 3.22 2.63
CA LEU A 30 0.22 2.85 1.90
C LEU A 30 1.41 3.52 2.59
N THR A 31 2.36 2.72 3.08
CA THR A 31 3.65 3.21 3.57
C THR A 31 4.70 3.01 2.50
N ILE A 32 5.53 4.02 2.27
CA ILE A 32 6.64 3.94 1.33
C ILE A 32 7.96 4.36 1.97
N ASP A 33 9.03 3.72 1.50
CA ASP A 33 10.41 4.14 1.69
C ASP A 33 11.03 4.37 0.32
N VAL A 34 11.82 5.43 0.17
CA VAL A 34 12.51 5.71 -1.08
C VAL A 34 14.00 5.77 -0.80
N ARG A 35 14.75 4.76 -1.27
CA ARG A 35 16.20 4.65 -1.07
C ARG A 35 16.90 4.35 -2.38
N LEU A 36 17.84 5.20 -2.75
CA LEU A 36 18.69 5.00 -3.93
C LEU A 36 17.90 4.73 -5.23
N GLY A 37 16.74 5.37 -5.39
CA GLY A 37 15.85 5.17 -6.53
C GLY A 37 14.90 3.97 -6.38
N PHE A 38 15.05 3.13 -5.36
CA PHE A 38 14.11 2.05 -5.08
C PHE A 38 12.98 2.49 -4.16
N VAL A 39 11.77 2.08 -4.48
CA VAL A 39 10.58 2.34 -3.67
C VAL A 39 10.14 1.04 -3.00
N GLU A 40 10.18 0.99 -1.67
CA GLU A 40 9.48 -0.05 -0.93
C GLU A 40 8.02 0.36 -0.76
N LEU A 41 7.09 -0.56 -1.04
CA LEU A 41 5.65 -0.33 -1.00
C LEU A 41 5.02 -1.29 0.00
N ILE A 42 4.43 -0.75 1.05
CA ILE A 42 3.86 -1.53 2.16
C ILE A 42 2.42 -1.11 2.37
N TRP A 43 1.49 -1.98 1.96
CA TRP A 43 0.08 -1.80 2.24
C TRP A 43 -0.29 -2.37 3.59
N TYR A 44 -1.19 -1.69 4.29
CA TYR A 44 -1.80 -2.22 5.49
C TYR A 44 -3.18 -1.62 5.71
N VAL A 45 -4.04 -2.40 6.36
CA VAL A 45 -5.41 -2.07 6.74
C VAL A 45 -5.56 -2.26 8.23
N ASN A 46 -6.13 -1.27 8.90
CA ASN A 46 -6.58 -1.38 10.27
C ASN A 46 -8.09 -1.57 10.32
N LYS A 47 -8.58 -2.21 11.38
CA LYS A 47 -10.01 -2.26 11.74
C LYS A 47 -10.17 -1.77 13.17
N HIS A 48 -10.94 -0.69 13.36
CA HIS A 48 -11.13 -0.04 14.65
C HIS A 48 -9.80 0.32 15.37
N GLY A 49 -8.81 0.78 14.60
CA GLY A 49 -7.50 1.17 15.13
C GLY A 49 -6.48 0.03 15.27
N GLU A 50 -6.89 -1.23 15.15
CA GLU A 50 -6.02 -2.40 15.28
C GLU A 50 -5.57 -2.94 13.91
N PRO A 51 -4.33 -3.48 13.77
CA PRO A 51 -3.88 -4.12 12.53
C PRO A 51 -4.80 -5.27 12.10
N TYR A 52 -5.20 -5.27 10.82
CA TYR A 52 -6.16 -6.24 10.29
C TYR A 52 -5.64 -6.99 9.06
N ALA A 53 -5.07 -6.30 8.07
CA ALA A 53 -4.51 -6.92 6.86
C ALA A 53 -3.30 -6.12 6.34
N GLY A 54 -2.47 -6.70 5.46
CA GLY A 54 -1.37 -5.95 4.84
C GLY A 54 -0.48 -6.73 3.87
N SER A 55 -0.45 -8.05 3.97
CA SER A 55 0.41 -8.91 3.13
C SER A 55 -0.31 -9.58 1.95
N VAL A 56 -1.49 -9.09 1.57
CA VAL A 56 -2.36 -9.79 0.60
C VAL A 56 -1.70 -9.94 -0.78
N LEU A 57 -1.02 -8.90 -1.30
CA LEU A 57 -0.39 -8.98 -2.62
C LEU A 57 0.77 -9.97 -2.66
N ALA A 58 1.57 -10.04 -1.59
CA ALA A 58 2.64 -11.02 -1.48
C ALA A 58 2.09 -12.46 -1.45
N LEU A 59 0.95 -12.67 -0.77
CA LEU A 59 0.29 -13.97 -0.75
C LEU A 59 -0.32 -14.32 -2.12
N VAL A 60 -1.08 -13.39 -2.71
CA VAL A 60 -1.76 -13.56 -3.99
C VAL A 60 -0.76 -13.81 -5.12
N SER A 61 0.34 -13.06 -5.18
CA SER A 61 1.37 -13.28 -6.20
C SER A 61 2.00 -14.66 -6.11
N ARG A 62 2.21 -15.20 -4.90
CA ARG A 62 2.72 -16.57 -4.74
C ARG A 62 1.73 -17.67 -5.12
N LEU A 63 0.44 -17.39 -4.96
CA LEU A 63 -0.63 -18.32 -5.33
C LEU A 63 -0.91 -18.31 -6.83
N LEU A 64 -0.81 -17.14 -7.48
CA LEU A 64 -1.20 -16.95 -8.88
C LEU A 64 -0.04 -17.02 -9.88
N ILE A 65 1.18 -16.69 -9.45
CA ILE A 65 2.35 -16.63 -10.34
C ILE A 65 3.26 -17.84 -10.09
N LEU A 66 4.01 -17.83 -8.99
CA LEU A 66 4.93 -18.91 -8.59
C LEU A 66 5.09 -18.94 -7.06
N PRO A 67 5.23 -20.12 -6.43
CA PRO A 67 5.30 -20.23 -4.96
C PRO A 67 6.38 -19.36 -4.28
N ASP A 68 7.48 -19.10 -4.97
CA ASP A 68 8.63 -18.33 -4.50
C ASP A 68 8.70 -16.92 -5.12
N TYR A 69 7.66 -16.48 -5.82
CA TYR A 69 7.62 -15.16 -6.45
C TYR A 69 7.85 -14.05 -5.43
N ARG A 70 8.70 -13.09 -5.82
CA ARG A 70 8.97 -11.86 -5.08
C ARG A 70 8.61 -10.68 -5.97
N ILE A 71 7.73 -9.82 -5.45
CA ILE A 71 7.41 -8.55 -6.11
C ILE A 71 8.69 -7.69 -6.03
N PRO A 72 9.29 -7.30 -7.17
CA PRO A 72 10.46 -6.43 -7.15
C PRO A 72 10.07 -5.03 -6.66
N TYR A 73 11.00 -4.35 -5.98
CA TYR A 73 10.83 -2.93 -5.67
C TYR A 73 10.87 -2.11 -6.97
N PRO A 74 9.90 -1.20 -7.19
CA PRO A 74 9.99 -0.27 -8.31
C PRO A 74 11.28 0.55 -8.27
N ASP A 75 11.98 0.61 -9.40
CA ASP A 75 13.07 1.55 -9.67
C ASP A 75 12.45 2.81 -10.28
N VAL A 76 12.69 3.97 -9.64
CA VAL A 76 12.20 5.27 -10.09
C VAL A 76 13.36 6.25 -10.20
N ARG A 77 13.44 6.92 -11.35
CA ARG A 77 14.51 7.88 -11.68
C ARG A 77 14.04 9.32 -11.70
N SER A 78 12.72 9.52 -11.58
CA SER A 78 12.11 10.84 -11.55
C SER A 78 10.93 10.86 -10.58
N TYR A 79 10.54 12.08 -10.16
CA TYR A 79 9.32 12.26 -9.38
C TYR A 79 8.05 11.88 -10.15
N GLU A 80 8.11 11.93 -11.49
CA GLU A 80 6.99 11.55 -12.33
C GLU A 80 6.81 10.03 -12.32
N GLU A 81 7.89 9.26 -12.49
CA GLU A 81 7.86 7.79 -12.36
C GLU A 81 7.41 7.36 -10.96
N LEU A 82 7.85 8.08 -9.91
CA LEU A 82 7.36 7.86 -8.55
C LEU A 82 5.85 8.12 -8.46
N ARG A 83 5.37 9.23 -9.01
CA ARG A 83 3.94 9.58 -9.00
C ARG A 83 3.11 8.51 -9.71
N GLU A 84 3.50 8.11 -10.90
CA GLU A 84 2.82 7.09 -11.71
C GLU A 84 2.79 5.74 -10.97
N GLY A 85 3.93 5.29 -10.45
CA GLY A 85 4.01 4.04 -9.70
C GLY A 85 3.14 4.05 -8.43
N LEU A 86 3.08 5.19 -7.73
CA LEU A 86 2.19 5.33 -6.56
C LEU A 86 0.71 5.36 -6.96
N GLU A 87 0.35 6.01 -8.06
CA GLU A 87 -1.04 6.06 -8.54
C GLU A 87 -1.55 4.67 -8.92
N GLU A 88 -0.77 3.88 -9.66
CA GLU A 88 -1.11 2.50 -10.00
C GLU A 88 -1.27 1.62 -8.75
N ASN A 89 -0.31 1.70 -7.83
CA ASN A 89 -0.34 0.90 -6.60
C ASN A 89 -1.53 1.28 -5.70
N ILE A 90 -1.79 2.57 -5.51
CA ILE A 90 -2.94 3.02 -4.72
C ILE A 90 -4.24 2.58 -5.39
N SER A 91 -4.38 2.70 -6.71
CA SER A 91 -5.57 2.23 -7.42
C SER A 91 -5.82 0.74 -7.17
N LEU A 92 -4.78 -0.08 -7.30
CA LEU A 92 -4.87 -1.51 -7.02
C LEU A 92 -5.32 -1.78 -5.58
N TYR A 93 -4.71 -1.11 -4.59
CA TYR A 93 -5.07 -1.29 -3.19
C TYR A 93 -6.48 -0.80 -2.85
N LEU A 94 -6.99 0.22 -3.54
CA LEU A 94 -8.37 0.68 -3.39
C LEU A 94 -9.36 -0.37 -3.90
N GLU A 95 -9.07 -1.05 -5.01
CA GLU A 95 -9.90 -2.16 -5.48
C GLU A 95 -9.93 -3.31 -4.47
N PHE A 96 -8.77 -3.67 -3.90
CA PHE A 96 -8.70 -4.65 -2.83
C PHE A 96 -9.48 -4.21 -1.58
N PHE A 97 -9.40 -2.93 -1.21
CA PHE A 97 -10.13 -2.39 -0.08
C PHE A 97 -11.65 -2.48 -0.28
N GLU A 98 -12.14 -2.11 -1.46
CA GLU A 98 -13.56 -2.24 -1.80
C GLU A 98 -14.02 -3.70 -1.85
N ALA A 99 -13.16 -4.63 -2.30
CA ALA A 99 -13.45 -6.05 -2.21
C ALA A 99 -13.50 -6.52 -0.75
N LEU A 100 -12.55 -6.10 0.09
CA LEU A 100 -12.45 -6.46 1.49
C LEU A 100 -13.68 -6.02 2.29
N LYS A 101 -14.20 -4.82 2.03
CA LYS A 101 -15.42 -4.26 2.62
C LYS A 101 -16.65 -5.17 2.44
N LYS A 102 -16.74 -5.90 1.33
CA LYS A 102 -17.87 -6.81 1.05
C LYS A 102 -17.89 -8.05 1.95
N TYR A 103 -16.79 -8.35 2.64
CA TYR A 103 -16.64 -9.51 3.52
C TYR A 103 -16.50 -9.13 5.00
N GLN A 104 -16.85 -7.88 5.36
CA GLN A 104 -16.77 -7.38 6.74
C GLN A 104 -18.05 -7.58 7.55
#